data_AF-A0A2V6CWV9-F1
#
_entry.id   AF-A0A2V6CWV9-F1
#
_cell.length_a   1.000
_cell.length_b   1.000
_cell.length_c   1.000
_cell.angle_alpha   90.00
_cell.angle_beta   90.00
_cell.angle_gamma   90.00
#
_symmetry.space_group_name_H-M   'P 1'
#
loop_
_entity.id
_entity.type
_entity.pdbx_description
1 polymer ?
#
loop_
_entity_poly.entity_id
_entity_poly.type
_entity_poly.pdbx_seq_one_letter_code
_entity_poly.pdbx_strand_id
1 'polypeptide(L)'
;KLSVGDLKELVARFKRLVKERTGKQFPNDPWAQLQGSIGAVFGSWMNDRAIVYRRKYNIPQEWGTAVNVQAMVFGNTGVNSGSGVAFTRDPATGEKVFYGEFLINAQGEDVVGGVRTPEPVADLKKHLPKALVELKRIRHVLEAHFTDVQDFEFTIQDGKVFMLQTR
;
A
#
# COMPACT_ATOMS: atom_id res chain seq x y z
N LYS A 1 9.68 -22.89 -2.36
CA LYS A 1 8.59 -22.18 -1.64
C LYS A 1 8.45 -22.82 -0.27
N LEU A 2 8.23 -22.03 0.79
CA LEU A 2 7.97 -22.54 2.14
C LEU A 2 6.62 -23.25 2.17
N SER A 3 6.54 -24.37 2.89
CA SER A 3 5.30 -25.07 3.18
C SER A 3 4.50 -24.35 4.28
N VAL A 4 3.23 -24.73 4.46
CA VAL A 4 2.43 -24.23 5.60
C VAL A 4 3.07 -24.61 6.94
N GLY A 5 3.73 -25.77 7.02
CA GLY A 5 4.48 -26.18 8.21
C GLY A 5 5.66 -25.25 8.50
N ASP A 6 6.45 -24.94 7.47
CA ASP A 6 7.60 -24.06 7.58
C ASP A 6 7.19 -22.64 8.03
N LEU A 7 6.06 -22.14 7.50
CA LEU A 7 5.51 -20.83 7.88
C LEU A 7 5.08 -20.80 9.35
N LYS A 8 4.44 -21.88 9.85
CA LYS A 8 4.09 -21.99 11.29
C LYS A 8 5.33 -21.98 12.17
N GLU A 9 6.39 -22.68 11.77
CA GLU A 9 7.66 -22.66 12.49
C GLU A 9 8.29 -21.24 12.46
N LEU A 10 8.27 -20.57 11.31
CA LEU A 10 8.81 -19.24 11.14
C LEU A 10 8.12 -18.22 12.06
N VAL A 11 6.80 -18.28 12.19
CA VAL A 11 6.04 -17.44 13.13
C VAL A 11 6.51 -17.65 14.57
N ALA A 12 6.74 -18.89 15.00
CA ALA A 12 7.26 -19.18 16.33
C ALA A 12 8.67 -18.60 16.54
N ARG A 13 9.54 -18.74 15.53
CA ARG A 13 10.90 -18.18 15.53
C ARG A 13 10.89 -16.64 15.61
N PHE A 14 10.02 -15.96 14.87
CA PHE A 14 9.88 -14.51 14.93
C PHE A 14 9.35 -14.02 16.28
N LYS A 15 8.36 -14.69 16.86
CA LYS A 15 7.87 -14.36 18.22
C LYS A 15 8.98 -14.49 19.27
N ARG A 16 9.82 -15.53 19.17
CA ARG A 16 10.98 -15.70 20.04
C ARG A 16 12.01 -14.59 19.83
N LEU A 17 12.33 -14.26 18.58
CA LEU A 17 13.27 -13.20 18.23
C LEU A 17 12.82 -11.83 18.76
N VAL A 18 11.51 -11.51 18.69
CA VAL A 18 10.95 -10.29 19.27
C VAL A 18 11.21 -10.23 20.79
N LYS A 19 10.99 -11.34 21.50
CA LYS A 19 11.27 -11.42 22.94
C LYS A 19 12.76 -11.27 23.27
N GLU A 20 13.63 -11.92 22.51
CA GLU A 20 15.08 -11.81 22.68
C GLU A 20 15.59 -10.39 22.46
N ARG A 21 15.07 -9.69 21.43
CA ARG A 21 15.52 -8.34 21.05
C ARG A 21 14.94 -7.23 21.92
N THR A 22 13.69 -7.37 22.35
CA THR A 22 12.95 -6.29 23.01
C THR A 22 12.72 -6.54 24.50
N GLY A 23 12.98 -7.75 24.99
CA GLY A 23 12.59 -8.21 26.32
C GLY A 23 11.09 -8.45 26.50
N LYS A 24 10.26 -8.14 25.49
CA LYS A 24 8.80 -8.21 25.55
C LYS A 24 8.25 -9.25 24.58
N GLN A 25 7.17 -9.93 24.96
CA GLN A 25 6.48 -10.83 24.03
C GLN A 25 5.79 -10.02 22.93
N PHE A 26 5.62 -10.62 21.75
CA PHE A 26 4.78 -10.04 20.70
C PHE A 26 3.34 -9.88 21.24
N PRO A 27 2.74 -8.68 21.18
CA PRO A 27 1.41 -8.44 21.73
C PRO A 27 0.36 -9.23 20.92
N ASN A 28 -0.46 -10.05 21.59
CA ASN A 28 -1.56 -10.75 20.94
C ASN A 28 -2.87 -9.94 20.94
N ASP A 29 -2.97 -8.93 21.81
CA ASP A 29 -4.12 -8.02 21.84
C ASP A 29 -4.04 -7.03 20.67
N PRO A 30 -5.04 -7.01 19.76
CA PRO A 30 -5.04 -6.08 18.63
C PRO A 30 -5.11 -4.61 19.06
N TRP A 31 -5.70 -4.29 20.22
CA TRP A 31 -5.74 -2.91 20.71
C TRP A 31 -4.38 -2.44 21.20
N ALA A 32 -3.65 -3.30 21.92
CA ALA A 32 -2.25 -3.05 22.26
C ALA A 32 -1.36 -2.88 21.00
N GLN A 33 -1.59 -3.68 19.95
CA GLN A 33 -0.90 -3.50 18.66
C GLN A 33 -1.22 -2.14 18.05
N LEU A 34 -2.50 -1.75 17.98
CA LEU A 34 -2.92 -0.47 17.41
C LEU A 34 -2.31 0.72 18.17
N GLN A 35 -2.38 0.71 19.50
CA GLN A 35 -1.77 1.76 20.33
C GLN A 35 -0.26 1.83 20.13
N GLY A 36 0.41 0.67 20.06
CA GLY A 36 1.84 0.59 19.76
C GLY A 36 2.18 1.18 18.38
N SER A 37 1.39 0.87 17.35
CA SER A 37 1.58 1.39 15.99
C SER A 37 1.36 2.89 15.92
N ILE A 38 0.32 3.44 16.57
CA ILE A 38 0.07 4.89 16.64
C ILE A 38 1.26 5.61 17.29
N GLY A 39 1.73 5.10 18.43
CA GLY A 39 2.89 5.66 19.13
C GLY A 39 4.16 5.61 18.28
N ALA A 40 4.38 4.51 17.55
CA ALA A 40 5.51 4.36 16.64
C ALA A 40 5.46 5.37 15.47
N VAL A 41 4.29 5.62 14.89
CA VAL A 41 4.14 6.62 13.82
C VAL A 41 4.47 8.02 14.32
N PHE A 42 3.94 8.43 15.49
CA PHE A 42 4.29 9.73 16.07
C PHE A 42 5.77 9.83 16.42
N GLY A 43 6.36 8.78 17.01
CA GLY A 43 7.80 8.73 17.26
C GLY A 43 8.63 8.84 15.97
N SER A 44 8.13 8.29 14.86
CA SER A 44 8.83 8.35 13.57
C SER A 44 8.96 9.78 13.02
N TRP A 45 8.07 10.70 13.38
CA TRP A 45 8.17 12.11 12.99
C TRP A 45 9.48 12.76 13.47
N MET A 46 10.00 12.30 14.61
CA MET A 46 11.21 12.83 15.23
C MET A 46 12.46 12.01 14.92
N ASN A 47 12.41 11.06 13.98
CA ASN A 47 13.61 10.33 13.58
C ASN A 47 14.60 11.24 12.81
N ASP A 48 15.89 10.90 12.86
CA ASP A 48 16.96 11.71 12.25
C ASP A 48 16.74 11.96 10.76
N ARG A 49 16.26 10.92 10.05
CA ARG A 49 15.98 11.00 8.61
C ARG A 49 14.89 12.03 8.31
N ALA A 50 13.81 12.06 9.09
CA ALA A 50 12.68 12.97 8.94
C ALA A 50 13.09 14.41 9.30
N ILE A 51 13.89 14.59 10.35
CA ILE A 51 14.44 15.91 10.73
C ILE A 51 15.27 16.48 9.58
N VAL A 52 16.19 15.70 9.02
CA VAL A 52 17.03 16.12 7.89
C VAL A 52 16.18 16.43 6.66
N TYR A 53 15.19 15.59 6.35
CA TYR A 53 14.26 15.82 5.23
C TYR A 53 13.52 17.16 5.39
N ARG A 54 12.96 17.42 6.57
CA ARG A 54 12.23 18.67 6.85
C ARG A 54 13.12 19.91 6.72
N ARG A 55 14.34 19.87 7.25
CA ARG A 55 15.31 20.97 7.11
C ARG A 55 15.66 21.23 5.65
N LYS A 56 15.81 20.16 4.84
CA LYS A 56 16.13 20.29 3.41
C LYS A 56 15.00 20.95 2.61
N TYR A 57 13.75 20.62 2.93
CA TYR A 57 12.57 21.09 2.18
C TYR A 57 11.80 22.22 2.89
N ASN A 58 12.37 22.81 3.95
CA ASN A 58 11.76 23.87 4.76
C ASN A 58 10.35 23.53 5.26
N ILE A 59 10.14 22.28 5.69
CA ILE A 59 8.87 21.82 6.25
C ILE A 59 8.86 22.07 7.75
N PRO A 60 7.87 22.79 8.32
CA PRO A 60 7.82 23.08 9.75
C PRO A 60 7.71 21.82 10.61
N GLN A 61 8.40 21.81 11.75
CA GLN A 61 8.41 20.65 12.65
C GLN A 61 7.07 20.49 13.38
N GLU A 62 6.43 21.61 13.70
CA GLU A 62 5.20 21.71 14.48
C GLU A 62 3.97 21.12 13.79
N TRP A 63 4.04 20.85 12.48
CA TRP A 63 2.94 20.22 11.74
C TRP A 63 2.65 18.80 12.20
N GLY A 64 3.67 18.06 12.64
CA GLY A 64 3.52 16.66 13.04
C GLY A 64 3.21 15.73 11.85
N THR A 65 2.72 14.54 12.18
CA THR A 65 2.21 13.56 11.20
C THR A 65 0.87 13.02 11.69
N ALA A 66 -0.02 12.70 10.77
CA ALA A 66 -1.27 12.01 11.08
C ALA A 66 -1.06 10.49 11.18
N VAL A 67 -2.06 9.78 11.72
CA VAL A 67 -2.15 8.32 11.67
C VAL A 67 -3.47 7.95 10.99
N ASN A 68 -3.37 7.24 9.86
CA ASN A 68 -4.53 6.72 9.14
C ASN A 68 -4.80 5.27 9.61
N VAL A 69 -5.95 5.03 10.24
CA VAL A 69 -6.42 3.69 10.61
C VAL A 69 -7.51 3.29 9.63
N GLN A 70 -7.24 2.27 8.82
CA GLN A 70 -8.11 1.86 7.71
C GLN A 70 -8.50 0.39 7.84
N ALA A 71 -9.71 0.06 7.40
CA ALA A 71 -10.11 -1.33 7.24
C ALA A 71 -9.29 -2.00 6.13
N MET A 72 -8.78 -3.20 6.41
CA MET A 72 -7.98 -3.96 5.45
C MET A 72 -8.83 -4.50 4.30
N VAL A 73 -8.24 -4.47 3.11
CA VAL A 73 -8.71 -5.18 1.91
C VAL A 73 -7.55 -5.99 1.33
N PHE A 74 -7.85 -7.12 0.70
CA PHE A 74 -6.87 -8.14 0.36
C PHE A 74 -6.82 -8.38 -1.15
N GLY A 75 -5.72 -7.95 -1.78
CA GLY A 75 -5.43 -8.24 -3.19
C GLY A 75 -4.86 -9.65 -3.44
N ASN A 76 -4.65 -10.44 -2.38
CA ASN A 76 -3.97 -11.74 -2.38
C ASN A 76 -4.88 -12.92 -1.98
N THR A 77 -6.19 -12.83 -2.20
CA THR A 77 -7.14 -13.93 -1.94
C THR A 77 -7.28 -14.92 -3.10
N GLY A 78 -6.67 -14.63 -4.26
CA GLY A 78 -6.71 -15.49 -5.44
C GLY A 78 -6.64 -14.70 -6.74
N VAL A 79 -6.98 -15.38 -7.85
CA VAL A 79 -6.89 -14.81 -9.21
C VAL A 79 -7.91 -13.70 -9.49
N ASN A 80 -8.97 -13.61 -8.69
CA ASN A 80 -9.99 -12.56 -8.77
C ASN A 80 -9.62 -11.31 -7.95
N SER A 81 -8.40 -11.26 -7.42
CA SER A 81 -7.89 -10.20 -6.56
C SER A 81 -6.55 -9.70 -7.07
N GLY A 82 -6.22 -8.46 -6.74
CA GLY A 82 -4.95 -7.86 -7.11
C GLY A 82 -4.75 -6.50 -6.45
N SER A 83 -3.54 -5.97 -6.55
CA SER A 83 -3.21 -4.62 -6.07
C SER A 83 -2.42 -3.89 -7.15
N GLY A 84 -2.52 -2.57 -7.18
CA GLY A 84 -1.80 -1.77 -8.16
C GLY A 84 -1.73 -0.30 -7.80
N VAL A 85 -0.90 0.39 -8.56
CA VAL A 85 -0.70 1.84 -8.52
C VAL A 85 -0.94 2.38 -9.92
N ALA A 86 -1.61 3.51 -10.04
CA ALA A 86 -1.88 4.09 -11.34
C ALA A 86 -1.98 5.61 -11.30
N PHE A 87 -1.70 6.20 -12.45
CA PHE A 87 -1.74 7.63 -12.68
C PHE A 87 -2.86 7.95 -13.67
N THR A 88 -3.51 9.10 -13.48
CA THR A 88 -4.52 9.57 -14.43
C THR A 88 -3.93 9.99 -15.77
N ARG A 89 -2.61 10.22 -15.86
CA ARG A 89 -1.84 10.49 -17.08
C ARG A 89 -0.46 9.85 -16.94
N ASP A 90 0.30 9.78 -18.02
CA ASP A 90 1.72 9.40 -17.94
C ASP A 90 2.49 10.49 -17.16
N PRO A 91 3.11 10.16 -16.00
CA PRO A 91 3.81 11.15 -15.17
C PRO A 91 5.14 11.62 -15.78
N ALA A 92 5.70 10.90 -16.76
CA ALA A 92 6.95 11.26 -17.41
C ALA A 92 6.72 12.15 -18.65
N THR A 93 5.68 11.88 -19.44
CA THR A 93 5.42 12.58 -20.71
C THR A 93 4.24 13.56 -20.66
N GLY A 94 3.33 13.39 -19.70
CA GLY A 94 2.07 14.13 -19.63
C GLY A 94 0.98 13.62 -20.57
N GLU A 95 1.24 12.57 -21.36
CA GLU A 95 0.26 12.00 -22.28
C GLU A 95 -0.98 11.49 -21.52
N LYS A 96 -2.17 11.72 -22.08
CA LYS A 96 -3.45 11.34 -21.44
C LYS A 96 -3.75 9.83 -21.58
N VAL A 97 -2.82 8.98 -21.20
CA VAL A 97 -2.96 7.52 -21.18
C VAL A 97 -3.20 7.00 -19.77
N PHE A 98 -3.78 5.79 -19.65
CA PHE A 98 -3.94 5.17 -18.34
C PHE A 98 -2.61 4.47 -17.98
N TYR A 99 -1.82 5.13 -17.16
CA TYR A 99 -0.47 4.71 -16.81
C TYR A 99 -0.47 4.06 -15.41
N GLY A 100 0.37 3.06 -15.19
CA GLY A 100 0.44 2.37 -13.91
C GLY A 100 0.69 0.89 -14.05
N GLU A 101 0.79 0.22 -12.92
CA GLU A 101 1.13 -1.20 -12.85
C GLU A 101 0.28 -1.92 -11.80
N PHE A 102 0.08 -3.22 -11.99
CA PHE A 102 -0.68 -4.07 -11.08
C PHE A 102 -0.09 -5.49 -10.99
N LEU A 103 -0.49 -6.19 -9.93
CA LEU A 103 -0.21 -7.62 -9.74
C LEU A 103 -1.48 -8.36 -9.33
N ILE A 104 -1.76 -9.49 -9.99
CA ILE A 104 -2.79 -10.43 -9.56
C ILE A 104 -2.30 -11.26 -8.37
N ASN A 105 -3.21 -11.51 -7.43
CA ASN A 105 -3.00 -12.28 -6.22
C ASN A 105 -1.77 -11.77 -5.44
N ALA A 106 -1.78 -10.48 -5.11
CA ALA A 106 -0.68 -9.73 -4.52
C ALA A 106 -1.19 -8.61 -3.60
N GLN A 107 -0.41 -8.27 -2.57
CA GLN A 107 -0.63 -7.06 -1.77
C GLN A 107 0.24 -5.91 -2.29
N GLY A 108 -0.07 -4.68 -1.86
CA GLY A 108 0.68 -3.48 -2.28
C GLY A 108 2.20 -3.59 -2.02
N GLU A 109 2.61 -4.30 -0.96
CA GLU A 109 4.03 -4.58 -0.69
C GLU A 109 4.71 -5.33 -1.83
N ASP A 110 4.03 -6.28 -2.49
CA ASP A 110 4.60 -7.03 -3.62
C ASP A 110 4.81 -6.14 -4.86
N VAL A 111 3.96 -5.10 -5.02
CA VAL A 111 4.05 -4.14 -6.13
C VAL A 111 5.27 -3.23 -5.93
N VAL A 112 5.50 -2.77 -4.70
CA VAL A 112 6.63 -1.87 -4.37
C VAL A 112 7.95 -2.63 -4.16
N GLY A 113 7.87 -3.85 -3.63
CA GLY A 113 9.03 -4.66 -3.25
C GLY A 113 9.83 -5.23 -4.42
N GLY A 114 9.31 -5.16 -5.65
CA GLY A 114 10.03 -5.57 -6.86
C GLY A 114 10.33 -7.08 -6.96
N VAL A 115 9.74 -7.91 -6.08
CA VAL A 115 9.93 -9.37 -6.07
C VAL A 115 9.23 -10.02 -7.26
N ARG A 116 8.14 -9.41 -7.73
CA ARG A 116 7.37 -9.85 -8.90
C ARG A 116 7.38 -8.73 -9.93
N THR A 117 7.53 -9.09 -11.20
CA THR A 117 7.38 -8.13 -12.31
C THR A 117 5.91 -7.74 -12.42
N PRO A 118 5.56 -6.47 -12.22
CA PRO A 118 4.19 -6.01 -12.34
C PRO A 118 3.81 -5.85 -13.83
N GLU A 119 2.50 -5.92 -14.11
CA GLU A 119 1.95 -5.75 -15.45
C GLU A 119 1.36 -4.35 -15.62
N PRO A 120 1.39 -3.75 -16.83
CA PRO A 120 0.77 -2.44 -17.04
C PRO A 120 -0.73 -2.46 -16.75
N VAL A 121 -1.26 -1.44 -16.06
CA VAL A 121 -2.69 -1.37 -15.67
C VAL A 121 -3.65 -1.46 -16.86
N ALA A 122 -3.22 -1.07 -18.06
CA ALA A 122 -3.96 -1.22 -19.31
C ALA A 122 -4.28 -2.70 -19.66
N ASP A 123 -3.44 -3.63 -19.19
CA ASP A 123 -3.59 -5.07 -19.40
C ASP A 123 -4.49 -5.75 -18.36
N LEU A 124 -4.96 -5.03 -17.34
CA LEU A 124 -5.92 -5.53 -16.37
C LEU A 124 -7.20 -6.10 -17.02
N LYS A 125 -7.56 -5.64 -18.23
CA LYS A 125 -8.66 -6.21 -19.04
C LYS A 125 -8.55 -7.72 -19.27
N LYS A 126 -7.32 -8.25 -19.31
CA LYS A 126 -7.04 -9.67 -19.54
C LYS A 126 -7.44 -10.54 -18.34
N HIS A 127 -7.48 -9.95 -17.14
CA HIS A 127 -7.72 -10.66 -15.88
C HIS A 127 -9.04 -10.25 -15.22
N LEU A 128 -9.27 -8.94 -15.08
CA LEU A 128 -10.38 -8.36 -14.32
C LEU A 128 -11.03 -7.21 -15.11
N PRO A 129 -11.73 -7.51 -16.22
CA PRO A 129 -12.27 -6.48 -17.12
C PRO A 129 -13.26 -5.54 -16.45
N LYS A 130 -14.09 -6.04 -15.52
CA LYS A 130 -15.03 -5.22 -14.73
C LYS A 130 -14.29 -4.21 -13.84
N ALA A 131 -13.19 -4.62 -13.22
CA ALA A 131 -12.37 -3.74 -12.39
C ALA A 131 -11.70 -2.66 -13.22
N LEU A 132 -11.22 -2.98 -14.44
CA LEU A 132 -10.66 -1.96 -15.33
C LEU A 132 -11.68 -0.89 -15.72
N VAL A 133 -12.93 -1.27 -16.01
CA VAL A 133 -13.99 -0.30 -16.31
C VAL A 133 -14.22 0.64 -15.14
N GLU A 134 -14.30 0.09 -13.93
CA GLU A 134 -14.50 0.88 -12.72
C GLU A 134 -13.31 1.81 -12.42
N LEU A 135 -12.07 1.32 -12.58
CA LEU A 135 -10.87 2.15 -12.42
C LEU A 135 -10.81 3.29 -13.45
N LYS A 136 -11.22 3.05 -14.71
CA LYS A 136 -11.32 4.12 -15.71
C LYS A 136 -12.36 5.17 -15.33
N ARG A 137 -13.49 4.75 -14.75
CA ARG A 137 -14.51 5.67 -14.22
C ARG A 137 -13.95 6.50 -13.07
N ILE A 138 -13.27 5.86 -12.11
CA ILE A 138 -12.65 6.52 -10.96
C ILE A 138 -11.57 7.50 -11.41
N ARG A 139 -10.68 7.09 -12.34
CA ARG A 139 -9.67 7.96 -12.97
C ARG A 139 -10.28 9.27 -13.45
N HIS A 140 -11.40 9.19 -14.18
CA HIS A 140 -12.09 10.39 -14.69
C HIS A 140 -12.65 11.26 -13.56
N VAL A 141 -13.25 10.65 -12.54
CA VAL A 141 -13.78 11.37 -11.37
C VAL A 141 -12.67 12.10 -10.61
N LEU A 142 -11.55 11.43 -10.35
CA LEU A 142 -10.40 12.01 -9.63
C LEU A 142 -9.82 13.21 -10.38
N GLU A 143 -9.51 13.02 -11.67
CA GLU A 143 -8.91 14.09 -12.49
C GLU A 143 -9.87 15.29 -12.67
N ALA A 144 -11.18 15.04 -12.81
CA ALA A 144 -12.17 16.11 -12.90
C ALA A 144 -12.37 16.85 -11.58
N HIS A 145 -12.30 16.15 -10.44
CA HIS A 145 -12.49 16.74 -9.12
C HIS A 145 -11.29 17.56 -8.67
N PHE A 146 -10.07 17.00 -8.78
CA PHE A 146 -8.85 17.66 -8.33
C PHE A 146 -8.28 18.63 -9.37
N THR A 147 -8.77 18.58 -10.61
CA THR A 147 -8.29 19.40 -11.73
C THR A 147 -6.79 19.26 -12.00
N ASP A 148 -6.21 18.14 -11.59
CA ASP A 148 -4.79 17.81 -11.71
C ASP A 148 -4.60 16.31 -12.01
N VAL A 149 -3.39 15.95 -12.44
CA VAL A 149 -2.97 14.56 -12.52
C VAL A 149 -3.01 13.95 -11.12
N GLN A 150 -3.49 12.71 -11.02
CA GLN A 150 -3.60 12.01 -9.74
C GLN A 150 -2.84 10.71 -9.80
N ASP A 151 -2.03 10.48 -8.77
CA ASP A 151 -1.41 9.20 -8.43
C ASP A 151 -2.31 8.49 -7.41
N PHE A 152 -2.79 7.30 -7.73
CA PHE A 152 -3.70 6.57 -6.88
C PHE A 152 -3.34 5.09 -6.71
N GLU A 153 -3.61 4.60 -5.51
CA GLU A 153 -3.39 3.21 -5.12
C GLU A 153 -4.74 2.50 -4.98
N PHE A 154 -4.82 1.27 -5.48
CA PHE A 154 -6.04 0.48 -5.45
C PHE A 154 -5.79 -0.98 -5.12
N THR A 155 -6.81 -1.60 -4.53
CA THR A 155 -6.89 -3.05 -4.36
C THR A 155 -8.20 -3.56 -4.94
N ILE A 156 -8.13 -4.71 -5.59
CA ILE A 156 -9.29 -5.48 -6.03
C ILE A 156 -9.37 -6.70 -5.12
N GLN A 157 -10.47 -6.83 -4.39
CA GLN A 157 -10.75 -8.00 -3.57
C GLN A 157 -12.00 -8.68 -4.11
N ASP A 158 -11.84 -9.92 -4.59
CA ASP A 158 -12.91 -10.75 -5.12
C ASP A 158 -13.76 -10.02 -6.19
N GLY A 159 -13.07 -9.32 -7.09
CA GLY A 159 -13.66 -8.55 -8.19
C GLY A 159 -14.19 -7.16 -7.83
N LYS A 160 -14.18 -6.76 -6.55
CA LYS A 160 -14.58 -5.42 -6.10
C LYS A 160 -13.39 -4.49 -5.98
N VAL A 161 -13.47 -3.31 -6.58
CA VAL A 161 -12.44 -2.25 -6.52
C VAL A 161 -12.57 -1.46 -5.22
N PHE A 162 -11.44 -1.23 -4.57
CA PHE A 162 -11.29 -0.35 -3.41
C PHE A 162 -10.16 0.63 -3.68
N MET A 163 -10.43 1.92 -3.46
CA MET A 163 -9.43 2.99 -3.55
C MET A 163 -8.79 3.18 -2.19
N LEU A 164 -7.46 3.17 -2.14
CA LEU A 164 -6.70 3.24 -0.89
C LEU A 164 -6.09 4.61 -0.65
N GLN A 165 -5.57 5.24 -1.72
CA GLN A 165 -4.93 6.54 -1.67
C GLN A 165 -5.11 7.25 -3.01
N THR A 166 -5.17 8.58 -2.99
CA THR A 166 -5.02 9.44 -4.16
C THR A 166 -4.27 10.70 -3.72
N ARG A 167 -3.44 11.25 -4.60
CA ARG A 167 -2.72 12.51 -4.40
C ARG A 167 -2.44 13.19 -5.73
#